data_AF-A0A3D5EK43-F1
#
_entry.id   AF-A0A3D5EK43-F1
#
_cell.length_a   1.000
_cell.length_b   1.000
_cell.length_c   1.000
_cell.angle_alpha   90.00
_cell.angle_beta   90.00
_cell.angle_gamma   90.00
#
_symmetry.space_group_name_H-M   'P 1'
#
loop_
_entity.id
_entity.type
_entity.pdbx_description
1 polymer ?
#
loop_
_entity_poly.entity_id
_entity_poly.type
_entity_poly.pdbx_seq_one_letter_code
_entity_poly.pdbx_strand_id
1 'polypeptide(L)'
;MVSRRDFLVGAGTLAFLGLSKSAIGKVSLGDLKTTAVGFGPLIPDPDKLLDLPEGFSYQVVSSLGEKMSDGFTVPDKADGMGCLALGNDRVALVRNHELKPKDLAKAEASIANHKTPLAFDTNSDGVALPGGTSHIIYNLKTHQKEQEYLSLVGTIRNCSGGITPWGTWLTCEETTDTKADGFNQDHGYIFEVPANSKGLIKPEPLKAMGRFNHEAAAVDPR
;
A
#
# COMPACT_ATOMS: atom_id res chain seq x y z
N MET A 1 -17.55 -49.31 -33.82
CA MET A 1 -16.28 -48.72 -34.31
C MET A 1 -16.54 -47.24 -34.48
N VAL A 2 -15.94 -46.37 -33.66
CA VAL A 2 -16.19 -44.92 -33.70
C VAL A 2 -15.51 -44.35 -34.93
N SER A 3 -16.25 -43.67 -35.81
CA SER A 3 -15.63 -43.06 -36.99
C SER A 3 -14.82 -41.83 -36.59
N ARG A 4 -13.80 -41.48 -37.38
CA ARG A 4 -13.01 -40.23 -37.16
C ARG A 4 -13.91 -38.99 -37.09
N ARG A 5 -15.03 -39.01 -37.81
CA ARG A 5 -16.01 -37.91 -37.83
C ARG A 5 -16.80 -37.84 -36.52
N ASP A 6 -17.19 -38.99 -35.97
CA ASP A 6 -17.86 -39.05 -34.66
C ASP A 6 -16.94 -38.63 -33.52
N PHE A 7 -15.65 -38.99 -33.59
CA PHE A 7 -14.65 -38.56 -32.63
C PHE A 7 -14.41 -37.05 -32.67
N LEU A 8 -14.29 -36.45 -33.86
CA LEU A 8 -14.08 -35.01 -34.01
C LEU A 8 -15.32 -34.19 -33.59
N VAL A 9 -16.53 -34.69 -33.88
CA VAL A 9 -17.78 -34.07 -33.39
C VAL A 9 -17.87 -34.17 -31.87
N GLY A 10 -17.54 -35.32 -31.27
CA GLY A 10 -17.55 -35.49 -29.82
C GLY A 10 -16.50 -34.61 -29.11
N ALA A 11 -15.28 -34.56 -29.62
CA ALA A 11 -14.20 -33.73 -29.08
C ALA A 11 -14.50 -32.23 -29.20
N GLY A 12 -15.05 -31.79 -30.35
CA GLY A 12 -15.49 -30.41 -30.54
C GLY A 12 -16.61 -30.01 -29.57
N THR A 13 -17.60 -30.89 -29.38
CA THR A 13 -18.72 -30.65 -28.45
C THR A 13 -18.24 -30.49 -27.00
N LEU A 14 -17.29 -31.32 -26.56
CA LEU A 14 -16.68 -31.24 -25.22
C LEU A 14 -15.85 -29.96 -25.03
N ALA A 15 -15.09 -29.55 -26.05
CA ALA A 15 -14.32 -28.31 -26.01
C ALA A 15 -15.20 -27.06 -25.90
N PHE A 16 -16.32 -27.02 -26.62
CA PHE A 16 -17.28 -25.90 -26.54
C PHE A 16 -18.11 -25.90 -25.23
N LEU A 17 -18.41 -27.06 -24.65
CA LEU A 17 -19.00 -27.14 -23.30
C LEU A 17 -18.03 -26.62 -22.23
N GLY A 18 -16.75 -26.99 -22.32
CA GLY A 18 -15.69 -26.45 -21.45
C GLY A 18 -15.54 -24.93 -21.60
N LEU A 19 -15.56 -24.42 -22.84
CA LEU A 19 -15.50 -23.00 -23.13
C LEU A 19 -16.73 -22.24 -22.63
N SER A 20 -17.94 -22.80 -22.74
CA SER A 20 -19.15 -22.18 -22.19
C SER A 20 -19.15 -22.07 -20.66
N LYS A 21 -18.43 -22.97 -19.98
CA LYS A 21 -18.23 -22.91 -18.52
C LYS A 21 -17.07 -22.00 -18.11
N SER A 22 -16.08 -21.79 -18.98
CA SER A 22 -14.82 -21.13 -18.62
C SER A 22 -14.64 -19.72 -19.18
N ALA A 23 -15.25 -19.36 -20.32
CA ALA A 23 -14.93 -18.13 -21.05
C ALA A 23 -16.07 -17.10 -21.14
N ILE A 24 -17.26 -17.41 -20.61
CA ILE A 24 -18.37 -16.46 -20.46
C ILE A 24 -18.76 -16.35 -18.98
N GLY A 25 -17.76 -16.14 -18.12
CA GLY A 25 -17.79 -15.25 -16.95
C GLY A 25 -18.96 -15.24 -15.97
N LYS A 26 -19.81 -16.27 -15.90
CA LYS A 26 -20.76 -16.47 -14.80
C LYS A 26 -20.63 -17.89 -14.31
N VAL A 27 -19.72 -18.09 -13.35
CA VAL A 27 -19.91 -19.15 -12.35
C VAL A 27 -21.34 -18.97 -11.84
N SER A 28 -22.18 -19.99 -11.97
CA SER A 28 -23.51 -19.93 -11.38
C SER A 28 -23.33 -19.73 -9.87
N LEU A 29 -23.71 -18.56 -9.37
CA LEU A 29 -23.78 -18.24 -7.94
C LEU A 29 -24.62 -19.27 -7.15
N GLY A 30 -25.39 -20.12 -7.82
CA GLY A 30 -26.24 -21.14 -7.21
C GLY A 30 -25.53 -22.26 -6.46
N ASP A 31 -24.22 -22.45 -6.64
CA ASP A 31 -23.44 -23.46 -5.89
C ASP A 31 -22.47 -22.84 -4.86
N LEU A 32 -22.42 -21.51 -4.75
CA LEU A 32 -21.90 -20.87 -3.55
C LEU A 32 -22.98 -20.99 -2.48
N LYS A 33 -23.08 -22.17 -1.84
CA LYS A 33 -23.61 -22.21 -0.49
C LYS A 33 -22.78 -21.20 0.31
N THR A 34 -23.36 -20.07 0.64
CA THR A 34 -22.83 -19.07 1.56
C THR A 34 -22.65 -19.75 2.91
N THR A 35 -21.54 -20.45 3.10
CA THR A 35 -21.24 -21.21 4.32
C THR A 35 -20.49 -20.40 5.36
N ALA A 36 -20.31 -19.10 5.15
CA ALA A 36 -19.92 -18.20 6.21
C ALA A 36 -21.14 -17.37 6.58
N VAL A 37 -21.72 -17.63 7.77
CA VAL A 37 -22.46 -16.59 8.48
C VAL A 37 -21.41 -15.51 8.73
N GLY A 38 -21.41 -14.44 7.92
CA GLY A 38 -20.54 -13.29 8.13
C GLY A 38 -20.87 -12.60 9.45
N PHE A 39 -20.34 -11.42 9.69
CA PHE A 39 -20.52 -10.70 10.96
C PHE A 39 -21.90 -10.05 11.14
N GLY A 40 -22.89 -10.38 10.29
CA GLY A 40 -24.20 -9.73 10.28
C GLY A 40 -24.26 -8.50 9.35
N PRO A 41 -25.38 -7.77 9.32
CA PRO A 41 -25.52 -6.56 8.54
C PRO A 41 -24.63 -5.43 9.09
N LEU A 42 -24.22 -4.52 8.22
CA LEU A 42 -23.53 -3.29 8.64
C LEU A 42 -24.52 -2.32 9.27
N ILE A 43 -24.11 -1.69 10.38
CA ILE A 43 -24.85 -0.64 11.05
C ILE A 43 -24.28 0.70 10.57
N PRO A 44 -25.11 1.60 10.02
CA PRO A 44 -24.65 2.91 9.57
C PRO A 44 -23.99 3.71 10.70
N ASP A 45 -22.79 4.21 10.42
CA ASP A 45 -22.06 5.09 11.34
C ASP A 45 -22.65 6.51 11.31
N PRO A 46 -23.09 7.07 12.46
CA PRO A 46 -23.56 8.45 12.52
C PRO A 46 -22.55 9.47 11.99
N ASP A 47 -21.25 9.21 12.16
CA ASP A 47 -20.16 10.07 11.71
C ASP A 47 -19.74 9.78 10.26
N LYS A 48 -20.35 8.76 9.64
CA LYS A 48 -20.15 8.34 8.24
C LYS A 48 -18.69 8.01 7.91
N LEU A 49 -17.92 7.51 8.89
CA LEU A 49 -16.55 7.05 8.67
C LEU A 49 -16.52 5.58 8.27
N LEU A 50 -17.12 4.71 9.09
CA LEU A 50 -17.08 3.27 8.84
C LEU A 50 -18.30 2.55 9.42
N ASP A 51 -19.18 2.08 8.53
CA ASP A 51 -20.29 1.21 8.90
C ASP A 51 -19.73 -0.15 9.34
N LEU A 52 -20.07 -0.58 10.56
CA LEU A 52 -19.56 -1.82 11.16
C LEU A 52 -20.70 -2.75 11.58
N PRO A 53 -20.49 -4.08 11.59
CA PRO A 53 -21.45 -5.00 12.16
C PRO A 53 -21.62 -4.83 13.67
N GLU A 54 -22.71 -5.37 14.22
CA GLU A 54 -22.96 -5.37 15.66
C GLU A 54 -21.79 -6.01 16.45
N GLY A 55 -21.36 -5.36 17.53
CA GLY A 55 -20.25 -5.82 18.37
C GLY A 55 -18.84 -5.41 17.90
N PHE A 56 -18.73 -4.76 16.74
CA PHE A 56 -17.47 -4.17 16.26
C PHE A 56 -17.39 -2.69 16.62
N SER A 57 -16.17 -2.19 16.79
CA SER A 57 -15.88 -0.77 16.97
C SER A 57 -14.58 -0.39 16.25
N TYR A 58 -14.40 0.89 16.00
CA TYR A 58 -13.16 1.44 15.45
C TYR A 58 -12.62 2.56 16.34
N GLN A 59 -11.35 2.87 16.12
CA GLN A 59 -10.70 4.06 16.66
C GLN A 59 -9.92 4.71 15.52
N VAL A 60 -10.08 6.02 15.35
CA VAL A 60 -9.22 6.79 14.43
C VAL A 60 -7.85 6.95 15.08
N VAL A 61 -6.82 6.37 14.45
CA VAL A 61 -5.44 6.43 14.95
C VAL A 61 -4.69 7.64 14.39
N SER A 62 -4.94 7.98 13.13
CA SER A 62 -4.27 9.08 12.41
C SER A 62 -5.20 9.63 11.34
N SER A 63 -5.23 10.96 11.21
CA SER A 63 -6.07 11.67 10.24
C SER A 63 -5.22 12.63 9.39
N LEU A 64 -5.59 12.80 8.11
CA LEU A 64 -4.99 13.78 7.20
C LEU A 64 -4.88 15.16 7.85
N GLY A 65 -3.69 15.77 7.75
CA GLY A 65 -3.44 17.13 8.24
C GLY A 65 -3.17 17.23 9.74
N GLU A 66 -3.34 16.15 10.52
CA GLU A 66 -2.95 16.14 11.93
C GLU A 66 -1.45 16.40 12.06
N LYS A 67 -1.08 17.18 13.08
CA LYS A 67 0.33 17.46 13.37
C LYS A 67 1.00 16.22 13.94
N MET A 68 2.12 15.84 13.34
CA MET A 68 2.97 14.73 13.72
C MET A 68 4.03 15.17 14.74
N SER A 69 4.67 14.18 15.37
CA SER A 69 5.66 14.40 16.44
C SER A 69 6.98 15.02 15.96
N ASP A 70 7.26 14.91 14.66
CA ASP A 70 8.41 15.55 13.99
C ASP A 70 8.11 16.98 13.50
N GLY A 71 6.91 17.49 13.75
CA GLY A 71 6.48 18.83 13.38
C GLY A 71 5.88 18.97 11.98
N PHE A 72 5.87 17.90 11.17
CA PHE A 72 5.13 17.86 9.91
C PHE A 72 3.64 17.55 10.16
N THR A 73 2.86 17.45 9.09
CA THR A 73 1.48 16.97 9.14
C THR A 73 1.34 15.65 8.40
N VAL A 74 0.34 14.86 8.77
CA VAL A 74 0.01 13.60 8.11
C VAL A 74 -0.23 13.85 6.62
N PRO A 75 0.59 13.27 5.71
CA PRO A 75 0.37 13.43 4.28
C PRO A 75 -0.91 12.74 3.80
N ASP A 76 -1.43 13.21 2.66
CA ASP A 76 -2.64 12.65 2.03
C ASP A 76 -2.37 11.29 1.38
N LYS A 77 -3.42 10.65 0.85
CA LYS A 77 -3.37 9.40 0.08
C LYS A 77 -2.63 8.28 0.80
N ALA A 78 -2.97 8.11 2.08
CA ALA A 78 -2.61 6.92 2.84
C ALA A 78 -3.01 5.66 2.05
N ASP A 79 -2.04 4.76 1.85
CA ASP A 79 -2.24 3.51 1.12
C ASP A 79 -1.67 2.34 1.95
N GLY A 80 -1.09 1.31 1.32
CA GLY A 80 -0.64 0.10 1.96
C GLY A 80 0.29 0.35 3.16
N MET A 81 0.15 -0.50 4.15
CA MET A 81 0.76 -0.30 5.47
C MET A 81 1.21 -1.63 6.08
N GLY A 82 2.45 -1.66 6.55
CA GLY A 82 2.99 -2.78 7.33
C GLY A 82 2.75 -2.58 8.82
N CYS A 83 2.39 -3.64 9.55
CA CYS A 83 2.33 -3.66 11.02
C CYS A 83 3.47 -4.54 11.57
N LEU A 84 4.51 -3.91 12.13
CA LEU A 84 5.73 -4.59 12.55
C LEU A 84 5.92 -4.48 14.07
N ALA A 85 6.28 -5.59 14.72
CA ALA A 85 6.51 -5.60 16.16
C ALA A 85 7.79 -4.82 16.54
N LEU A 86 7.69 -4.00 17.59
CA LEU A 86 8.84 -3.32 18.21
C LEU A 86 9.20 -3.87 19.60
N GLY A 87 8.34 -4.74 20.17
CA GLY A 87 8.43 -5.20 21.55
C GLY A 87 7.79 -4.21 22.54
N ASN A 88 7.75 -4.56 23.82
CA ASN A 88 7.17 -3.74 24.90
C ASN A 88 5.75 -3.22 24.58
N ASP A 89 4.88 -4.13 24.12
CA ASP A 89 3.49 -3.85 23.70
C ASP A 89 3.36 -2.79 22.59
N ARG A 90 4.41 -2.58 21.78
CA ARG A 90 4.41 -1.61 20.68
C ARG A 90 4.55 -2.25 19.32
N VAL A 91 3.90 -1.62 18.36
CA VAL A 91 4.07 -1.85 16.93
C VAL A 91 4.46 -0.56 16.22
N ALA A 92 5.24 -0.69 15.16
CA ALA A 92 5.38 0.33 14.13
C ALA A 92 4.40 0.02 13.01
N LEU A 93 3.51 0.96 12.72
CA LEU A 93 2.78 0.96 11.46
C LEU A 93 3.56 1.81 10.47
N VAL A 94 4.06 1.21 9.39
CA VAL A 94 4.77 1.92 8.32
C VAL A 94 3.81 2.09 7.15
N ARG A 95 3.28 3.30 6.99
CA ARG A 95 2.20 3.63 6.06
C ARG A 95 2.75 4.34 4.84
N ASN A 96 2.36 3.89 3.65
CA ASN A 96 2.67 4.55 2.38
C ASN A 96 1.79 5.78 2.13
N HIS A 97 2.30 6.69 1.31
CA HIS A 97 1.56 7.80 0.74
C HIS A 97 1.69 7.80 -0.79
N GLU A 98 0.58 7.53 -1.49
CA GLU A 98 0.53 7.37 -2.96
C GLU A 98 0.52 8.73 -3.69
N LEU A 99 1.37 9.64 -3.24
CA LEU A 99 1.43 11.03 -3.70
C LEU A 99 2.34 11.19 -4.92
N LYS A 100 1.97 12.12 -5.80
CA LYS A 100 2.73 12.51 -6.99
C LYS A 100 3.10 14.00 -6.91
N PRO A 101 4.07 14.50 -7.71
CA PRO A 101 4.61 15.85 -7.53
C PRO A 101 3.55 16.97 -7.47
N LYS A 102 2.49 16.87 -8.28
CA LYS A 102 1.41 17.87 -8.28
C LYS A 102 0.62 17.96 -6.97
N ASP A 103 0.67 16.94 -6.12
CA ASP A 103 -0.03 16.94 -4.84
C ASP A 103 0.65 17.87 -3.81
N LEU A 104 1.93 18.26 -4.01
CA LEU A 104 2.61 19.27 -3.19
C LEU A 104 1.85 20.59 -3.16
N ALA A 105 1.14 20.95 -4.23
CA ALA A 105 0.35 22.19 -4.29
C ALA A 105 -0.81 22.24 -3.29
N LYS A 106 -1.23 21.08 -2.76
CA LYS A 106 -2.28 20.94 -1.74
C LYS A 106 -1.72 20.56 -0.37
N ALA A 107 -0.44 20.28 -0.27
CA ALA A 107 0.20 19.88 0.97
C ALA A 107 0.33 21.09 1.91
N GLU A 108 0.35 20.81 3.21
CA GLU A 108 0.65 21.83 4.21
C GLU A 108 2.03 22.44 4.01
N ALA A 109 2.21 23.69 4.47
CA ALA A 109 3.42 24.46 4.22
C ALA A 109 4.70 23.77 4.72
N SER A 110 4.61 22.97 5.78
CA SER A 110 5.75 22.19 6.30
C SER A 110 6.22 21.13 5.30
N ILE A 111 5.30 20.43 4.64
CA ILE A 111 5.58 19.43 3.61
C ILE A 111 5.96 20.10 2.29
N ALA A 112 5.19 21.11 1.86
CA ALA A 112 5.37 21.81 0.59
C ALA A 112 6.71 22.55 0.47
N ASN A 113 7.38 22.83 1.60
CA ASN A 113 8.70 23.46 1.66
C ASN A 113 9.79 22.54 2.23
N HIS A 114 9.50 21.24 2.40
CA HIS A 114 10.44 20.31 3.03
C HIS A 114 11.64 20.04 2.12
N LYS A 115 12.81 20.57 2.49
CA LYS A 115 14.09 20.29 1.81
C LYS A 115 14.97 19.46 2.73
N THR A 116 15.50 18.35 2.22
CA THR A 116 16.36 17.45 2.98
C THR A 116 17.33 16.71 2.05
N PRO A 117 18.58 16.47 2.46
CA PRO A 117 19.50 15.62 1.71
C PRO A 117 19.10 14.14 1.73
N LEU A 118 18.10 13.76 2.54
CA LEU A 118 17.56 12.40 2.63
C LEU A 118 16.36 12.16 1.71
N ALA A 119 16.10 13.05 0.74
CA ALA A 119 15.09 12.83 -0.28
C ALA A 119 15.67 12.00 -1.43
N PHE A 120 14.90 11.01 -1.92
CA PHE A 120 15.31 10.24 -3.09
C PHE A 120 15.41 11.14 -4.33
N ASP A 121 14.37 11.94 -4.55
CA ASP A 121 14.30 12.96 -5.58
C ASP A 121 13.63 14.24 -5.03
N THR A 122 13.86 15.36 -5.72
CA THR A 122 13.35 16.69 -5.39
C THR A 122 12.78 17.38 -6.62
N ASN A 123 11.89 18.36 -6.43
CA ASN A 123 11.50 19.26 -7.52
C ASN A 123 12.61 20.28 -7.84
N SER A 124 12.36 21.18 -8.80
CA SER A 124 13.31 22.23 -9.22
C SER A 124 13.75 23.19 -8.10
N ASP A 125 12.93 23.33 -7.05
CA ASP A 125 13.23 24.19 -5.90
C ASP A 125 14.01 23.43 -4.81
N GLY A 126 14.33 22.15 -5.02
CA GLY A 126 14.99 21.29 -4.04
C GLY A 126 14.08 20.79 -2.92
N VAL A 127 12.76 20.89 -3.09
CA VAL A 127 11.77 20.31 -2.17
C VAL A 127 11.61 18.82 -2.46
N ALA A 128 11.63 17.99 -1.42
CA ALA A 128 11.42 16.55 -1.54
C ALA A 128 10.09 16.23 -2.23
N LEU A 129 10.09 15.26 -3.14
CA LEU A 129 8.84 14.76 -3.71
C LEU A 129 7.94 14.14 -2.62
N PRO A 130 6.61 14.25 -2.74
CA PRO A 130 5.70 14.12 -1.60
C PRO A 130 5.34 12.68 -1.21
N GLY A 131 5.74 11.68 -2.00
CA GLY A 131 5.50 10.29 -1.66
C GLY A 131 6.38 9.82 -0.50
N GLY A 132 6.37 8.52 -0.28
CA GLY A 132 7.18 7.84 0.72
C GLY A 132 6.33 7.26 1.83
N THR A 133 6.84 7.29 3.06
CA THR A 133 6.24 6.60 4.20
C THR A 133 6.26 7.40 5.49
N SER A 134 5.23 7.23 6.31
CA SER A 134 5.19 7.66 7.70
C SER A 134 5.22 6.48 8.65
N HIS A 135 5.86 6.63 9.81
CA HIS A 135 5.73 5.70 10.94
C HIS A 135 4.68 6.18 11.91
N ILE A 136 3.89 5.25 12.43
CA ILE A 136 3.02 5.42 13.60
C ILE A 136 3.50 4.44 14.66
N ILE A 137 3.93 4.93 15.81
CA ILE A 137 4.26 4.10 16.97
C ILE A 137 3.00 3.95 17.81
N TYR A 138 2.43 2.76 17.80
CA TYR A 138 1.17 2.46 18.48
C TYR A 138 1.38 1.50 19.64
N ASN A 139 0.79 1.83 20.78
CA ASN A 139 0.85 1.03 21.99
C ASN A 139 -0.41 0.17 22.11
N LEU A 140 -0.22 -1.14 22.00
CA LEU A 140 -1.29 -2.16 22.02
C LEU A 140 -1.93 -2.32 23.40
N LYS A 141 -1.29 -1.86 24.48
CA LYS A 141 -1.83 -1.94 25.83
C LYS A 141 -2.69 -0.72 26.18
N THR A 142 -2.26 0.47 25.79
CA THR A 142 -2.97 1.72 26.08
C THR A 142 -3.93 2.13 24.97
N HIS A 143 -3.83 1.51 23.79
CA HIS A 143 -4.55 1.87 22.57
C HIS A 143 -4.30 3.32 22.14
N GLN A 144 -3.05 3.75 22.25
CA GLN A 144 -2.64 5.13 21.95
C GLN A 144 -1.57 5.18 20.86
N LYS A 145 -1.70 6.16 19.97
CA LYS A 145 -0.62 6.65 19.11
C LYS A 145 0.37 7.43 19.97
N GLU A 146 1.56 6.88 20.17
CA GLU A 146 2.61 7.53 20.96
C GLU A 146 3.43 8.51 20.13
N GLN A 147 3.70 8.16 18.86
CA GLN A 147 4.46 8.99 17.93
C GLN A 147 3.95 8.78 16.50
N GLU A 148 4.12 9.81 15.69
CA GLU A 148 3.92 9.75 14.24
C GLU A 148 4.93 10.66 13.56
N TYR A 149 5.58 10.22 12.49
CA TYR A 149 6.63 10.98 11.80
C TYR A 149 6.91 10.43 10.40
N LEU A 150 7.54 11.24 9.54
CA LEU A 150 8.03 10.81 8.24
C LEU A 150 9.25 9.89 8.36
N SER A 151 9.32 8.90 7.48
CA SER A 151 10.38 7.88 7.49
C SER A 151 11.06 7.67 6.14
N LEU A 152 10.36 7.95 5.02
CA LEU A 152 10.93 7.99 3.68
C LEU A 152 10.27 9.14 2.93
N VAL A 153 11.05 9.90 2.15
CA VAL A 153 10.57 11.02 1.32
C VAL A 153 11.34 11.09 0.00
N GLY A 154 10.81 11.85 -0.96
CA GLY A 154 11.42 12.01 -2.27
C GLY A 154 11.12 10.89 -3.26
N THR A 155 10.36 9.87 -2.85
CA THR A 155 9.75 8.88 -3.73
C THR A 155 8.38 9.37 -4.19
N ILE A 156 7.76 8.67 -5.14
CA ILE A 156 6.41 8.99 -5.63
C ILE A 156 5.56 7.74 -5.79
N ARG A 157 4.25 7.93 -5.64
CA ARG A 157 3.24 6.90 -5.89
C ARG A 157 3.52 5.60 -5.12
N ASN A 158 3.89 5.73 -3.85
CA ASN A 158 4.06 4.59 -2.97
C ASN A 158 2.68 3.95 -2.73
N CYS A 159 2.42 2.80 -3.35
CA CYS A 159 1.11 2.14 -3.30
C CYS A 159 1.05 1.19 -2.11
N SER A 160 1.39 -0.09 -2.28
CA SER A 160 1.41 -1.08 -1.21
C SER A 160 2.84 -1.58 -0.95
N GLY A 161 2.97 -2.80 -0.45
CA GLY A 161 4.26 -3.28 0.00
C GLY A 161 4.27 -4.67 0.61
N GLY A 162 5.31 -4.92 1.39
CA GLY A 162 5.60 -6.21 2.00
C GLY A 162 6.35 -6.10 3.30
N ILE A 163 5.95 -6.85 4.32
CA ILE A 163 6.76 -7.02 5.52
C ILE A 163 7.83 -8.07 5.26
N THR A 164 9.07 -7.76 5.57
CA THR A 164 10.17 -8.73 5.54
C THR A 164 10.25 -9.50 6.87
N PRO A 165 10.71 -10.76 6.85
CA PRO A 165 10.93 -11.55 8.07
C PRO A 165 11.94 -10.93 9.05
N TRP A 166 12.81 -10.04 8.57
CA TRP A 166 13.84 -9.36 9.38
C TRP A 166 13.40 -7.98 9.89
N GLY A 167 12.11 -7.63 9.79
CA GLY A 167 11.54 -6.48 10.50
C GLY A 167 11.59 -5.15 9.73
N THR A 168 11.45 -5.20 8.42
CA THR A 168 11.38 -4.01 7.55
C THR A 168 10.11 -4.02 6.68
N TRP A 169 9.71 -2.85 6.20
CA TRP A 169 8.65 -2.66 5.23
C TRP A 169 9.24 -2.35 3.86
N LEU A 170 8.83 -3.10 2.84
CA LEU A 170 9.14 -2.85 1.45
C LEU A 170 8.04 -1.96 0.85
N THR A 171 8.31 -0.68 0.67
CA THR A 171 7.37 0.24 0.01
C THR A 171 7.60 0.25 -1.50
N CYS A 172 6.52 0.27 -2.28
CA CYS A 172 6.54 0.07 -3.73
C CYS A 172 6.11 1.32 -4.47
N GLU A 173 6.97 1.88 -5.33
CA GLU A 173 6.55 2.93 -6.27
C GLU A 173 5.78 2.30 -7.45
N GLU A 174 4.50 2.65 -7.59
CA GLU A 174 3.64 2.17 -8.68
C GLU A 174 3.78 3.07 -9.92
N THR A 175 4.99 3.36 -10.38
CA THR A 175 5.23 4.22 -11.56
C THR A 175 6.35 3.67 -12.44
N THR A 176 6.44 4.20 -13.67
CA THR A 176 7.59 3.99 -14.56
C THR A 176 8.29 5.29 -14.94
N ASP A 177 7.96 6.40 -14.27
CA ASP A 177 8.54 7.71 -14.56
C ASP A 177 10.07 7.71 -14.46
N THR A 178 10.72 8.50 -15.30
CA THR A 178 12.18 8.53 -15.46
C THR A 178 12.71 9.96 -15.48
N LYS A 179 14.03 10.11 -15.55
CA LYS A 179 14.64 11.42 -15.81
C LYS A 179 14.14 12.08 -17.10
N ALA A 180 13.75 11.29 -18.11
CA ALA A 180 13.20 11.82 -19.36
C ALA A 180 11.83 12.49 -19.17
N ASP A 181 11.12 12.12 -18.09
CA ASP A 181 9.81 12.68 -17.73
C ASP A 181 9.93 13.92 -16.82
N GLY A 182 11.15 14.42 -16.60
CA GLY A 182 11.42 15.65 -15.84
C GLY A 182 11.82 15.45 -14.38
N PHE A 183 12.12 14.20 -13.97
CA PHE A 183 12.63 13.86 -12.64
C PHE A 183 14.17 13.94 -12.59
N ASN A 184 14.78 14.04 -11.40
CA ASN A 184 16.24 13.96 -11.29
C ASN A 184 16.72 12.52 -11.13
N GLN A 185 15.83 11.61 -10.72
CA GLN A 185 16.07 10.17 -10.65
C GLN A 185 15.09 9.40 -11.52
N ASP A 186 15.43 8.14 -11.80
CA ASP A 186 14.43 7.20 -12.32
C ASP A 186 13.59 6.67 -11.15
N HIS A 187 12.30 6.47 -11.38
CA HIS A 187 11.34 5.94 -10.41
C HIS A 187 10.79 4.57 -10.85
N GLY A 188 10.00 3.96 -9.97
CA GLY A 188 9.44 2.62 -10.15
C GLY A 188 10.27 1.55 -9.46
N TYR A 189 10.82 1.88 -8.29
CA TYR A 189 11.62 0.95 -7.48
C TYR A 189 10.91 0.62 -6.17
N ILE A 190 11.41 -0.44 -5.51
CA ILE A 190 11.08 -0.76 -4.13
C ILE A 190 12.13 -0.11 -3.21
N PHE A 191 11.70 0.38 -2.05
CA PHE A 191 12.57 0.88 -0.99
C PHE A 191 12.31 0.11 0.30
N GLU A 192 13.38 -0.14 1.05
CA GLU A 192 13.30 -0.86 2.33
C GLU A 192 13.33 0.10 3.51
N VAL A 193 12.33 0.00 4.38
CA VAL A 193 12.11 0.90 5.50
C VAL A 193 12.11 0.11 6.82
N PRO A 194 13.15 0.25 7.67
CA PRO A 194 13.21 -0.46 8.95
C PRO A 194 12.15 0.01 9.95
N ALA A 195 11.44 -0.93 10.59
CA ALA A 195 10.40 -0.61 11.57
C ALA A 195 10.91 0.17 12.78
N ASN A 196 12.18 -0.06 13.16
CA ASN A 196 12.81 0.58 14.30
C ASN A 196 13.46 1.94 13.97
N SER A 197 13.32 2.42 12.74
CA SER A 197 13.77 3.76 12.34
C SER A 197 13.13 4.83 13.24
N LYS A 198 13.83 5.96 13.44
CA LYS A 198 13.40 7.04 14.35
C LYS A 198 13.15 8.36 13.60
N GLY A 199 13.03 8.30 12.28
CA GLY A 199 12.89 9.44 11.39
C GLY A 199 13.24 9.05 9.96
N LEU A 200 13.55 10.05 9.14
CA LEU A 200 13.93 9.85 7.75
C LEU A 200 15.15 8.93 7.62
N ILE A 201 15.02 7.91 6.77
CA ILE A 201 16.11 7.03 6.39
C ILE A 201 16.80 7.53 5.12
N LYS A 202 17.99 6.99 4.82
CA LYS A 202 18.60 7.18 3.52
C LYS A 202 17.80 6.39 2.46
N PRO A 203 17.32 7.03 1.39
CA PRO A 203 16.53 6.36 0.37
C PRO A 203 17.43 5.57 -0.58
N GLU A 204 17.45 4.25 -0.43
CA GLU A 204 18.23 3.35 -1.29
C GLU A 204 17.26 2.47 -2.12
N PRO A 205 17.14 2.68 -3.44
CA PRO A 205 16.26 1.86 -4.26
C PRO A 205 16.84 0.45 -4.42
N LEU A 206 16.01 -0.57 -4.22
CA LEU A 206 16.34 -1.97 -4.41
C LEU A 206 16.31 -2.34 -5.90
N LYS A 207 17.28 -1.84 -6.66
CA LYS A 207 17.34 -2.00 -8.13
C LYS A 207 17.36 -3.45 -8.60
N ALA A 208 17.88 -4.37 -7.78
CA ALA A 208 17.88 -5.81 -8.09
C ALA A 208 16.48 -6.41 -8.21
N MET A 209 15.45 -5.76 -7.64
CA MET A 209 14.04 -6.17 -7.75
C MET A 209 13.37 -5.68 -9.04
N GLY A 210 14.10 -5.02 -9.93
CA GLY A 210 13.59 -4.51 -11.20
C GLY A 210 12.87 -3.17 -11.08
N ARG A 211 12.54 -2.59 -12.24
CA ARG A 211 11.88 -1.28 -12.35
C ARG A 211 10.61 -1.40 -13.21
N PHE A 212 9.46 -1.26 -12.57
CA PHE A 212 8.13 -1.31 -13.18
C PHE A 212 7.10 -0.75 -12.19
N ASN A 213 5.81 -0.77 -12.54
CA ASN A 213 4.73 -0.42 -11.62
C ASN A 213 4.63 -1.48 -10.50
N HIS A 214 5.31 -1.25 -9.39
CA HIS A 214 5.25 -2.16 -8.24
C HIS A 214 4.00 -1.84 -7.41
N GLU A 215 3.09 -2.80 -7.32
CA GLU A 215 1.91 -2.71 -6.44
C GLU A 215 2.29 -3.08 -5.01
N ALA A 216 2.76 -4.32 -4.82
CA ALA A 216 3.07 -4.91 -3.53
C ALA A 216 4.28 -5.86 -3.65
N ALA A 217 4.88 -6.20 -2.51
CA ALA A 217 6.02 -7.11 -2.44
C ALA A 217 5.69 -8.29 -1.51
N ALA A 218 5.30 -9.43 -2.07
CA ALA A 218 5.06 -10.63 -1.26
C ALA A 218 6.40 -11.29 -0.91
N VAL A 219 6.71 -11.40 0.38
CA VAL A 219 7.94 -12.04 0.86
C VAL A 219 7.64 -13.45 1.34
N ASP A 220 8.32 -14.43 0.76
CA ASP A 220 8.32 -15.81 1.24
C ASP A 220 9.41 -15.98 2.30
N PRO A 221 9.08 -16.36 3.56
CA PRO A 221 10.06 -16.49 4.62
C PRO A 221 10.94 -17.76 4.53
N ARG A 222 10.70 -18.62 3.52
CA ARG A 222 11.34 -19.94 3.36
C ARG A 222 12.76 -19.89 2.84
#